data_AF-A0A7Y2FWI2-F1
#
_entry.id   AF-A0A7Y2FWI2-F1
#
_cell.length_a   1.000
_cell.length_b   1.000
_cell.length_c   1.000
_cell.angle_alpha   90.00
_cell.angle_beta   90.00
_cell.angle_gamma   90.00
#
_symmetry.space_group_name_H-M   'P 1'
#
loop_
_entity.id
_entity.type
_entity.pdbx_description
1 polymer ?
#
loop_
_entity_poly.entity_id
_entity_poly.type
_entity_poly.pdbx_seq_one_letter_code
_entity_poly.pdbx_strand_id
1 'polypeptide(L)'
;CRLAEVRNDTTVLIYEQGCDSLFIQNFIYDPIAPTFIYENTCEATEVGYDTVYVSGMHCDSIYIVETSLIAGQSTILSDQTCDPAAIDPDTLYLSSLNGCDSLVITNYEFVPIEFEYELNVDPCGESTVGEVLFFNESGGDGNYNYSIDAVNFTSEGYFNGLSSSSYTLVAMDEQGCISESVEISIPVIPILDSNLGGVYEIESGGSIDFNIQFTSEPDTFYWSHPEILDCINCTSINVSPPSTTNLVLYMVSNEGCITQDEVLIQLKASSIYIPNIFSPDQDQVNDEFRIYNSGYVKAYKSFRIYNRWGNVVYEVTDVEGTEVITWNGSFNDELLNPDVFLYQLILETQSGKEEHWHGSITLIR
;
A
#
# COMPACT_ATOMS: atom_id res chain seq x y z
N CYS A 1 13.37 -57.90 -84.11
CA CYS A 1 13.96 -58.51 -82.90
C CYS A 1 14.47 -59.95 -83.08
N ARG A 2 14.23 -60.65 -84.20
CA ARG A 2 14.94 -61.90 -84.52
C ARG A 2 16.12 -61.59 -85.44
N LEU A 3 17.34 -61.87 -84.98
CA LEU A 3 18.57 -61.69 -85.78
C LEU A 3 18.51 -62.42 -87.14
N ALA A 4 17.75 -63.52 -87.22
CA ALA A 4 17.53 -64.30 -88.43
C ALA A 4 16.68 -63.58 -89.51
N GLU A 5 15.97 -62.51 -89.17
CA GLU A 5 15.12 -61.75 -90.09
C GLU A 5 15.80 -60.48 -90.62
N VAL A 6 17.02 -60.18 -90.16
CA VAL A 6 17.85 -59.08 -90.65
C VAL A 6 18.28 -59.39 -92.07
N ARG A 7 17.66 -58.72 -93.04
CA ARG A 7 17.98 -58.86 -94.47
C ARG A 7 17.66 -57.58 -95.20
N ASN A 8 18.34 -57.36 -96.32
CA ASN A 8 17.91 -56.37 -97.30
C ASN A 8 17.07 -57.11 -98.32
N ASP A 9 15.77 -56.81 -98.35
CA ASP A 9 14.86 -57.36 -99.34
C ASP A 9 14.68 -56.33 -100.45
N THR A 10 14.76 -56.79 -101.71
CA THR A 10 14.74 -55.90 -102.86
C THR A 10 13.60 -56.30 -103.76
N THR A 11 12.60 -55.43 -103.86
CA THR A 11 11.47 -55.64 -104.77
C THR A 11 11.62 -54.68 -105.93
N VAL A 12 11.75 -55.23 -107.13
CA VAL A 12 11.78 -54.44 -108.37
C VAL A 12 10.34 -54.20 -108.79
N LEU A 13 9.92 -52.95 -108.79
CA LEU A 13 8.61 -52.56 -109.30
C LEU A 13 8.78 -52.09 -110.75
N ILE A 14 8.30 -52.90 -111.69
CA ILE A 14 8.39 -52.62 -113.13
C ILE A 14 7.14 -51.83 -113.53
N TYR A 15 7.33 -50.65 -114.14
CA TYR A 15 6.24 -49.83 -114.68
C TYR A 15 6.36 -49.79 -116.22
N GLU A 16 5.24 -50.03 -116.94
CA GLU A 16 5.18 -50.28 -118.39
C GLU A 16 5.65 -49.15 -119.34
N GLN A 17 6.26 -48.07 -118.85
CA GLN A 17 6.74 -46.94 -119.66
C GLN A 17 8.23 -46.60 -119.42
N GLY A 18 9.03 -47.55 -118.91
CA GLY A 18 10.49 -47.51 -119.02
C GLY A 18 11.26 -46.73 -117.95
N CYS A 19 10.66 -46.50 -116.78
CA CYS A 19 11.40 -46.10 -115.58
C CYS A 19 11.10 -47.08 -114.45
N ASP A 20 12.08 -47.93 -114.13
CA ASP A 20 11.98 -48.89 -113.04
C ASP A 20 12.31 -48.21 -111.70
N SER A 21 11.60 -48.59 -110.64
CA SER A 21 11.91 -48.14 -109.27
C SER A 21 12.35 -49.32 -108.43
N LEU A 22 13.56 -49.22 -107.88
CA LEU A 22 14.09 -50.19 -106.94
C LEU A 22 13.61 -49.82 -105.53
N PHE A 23 12.72 -50.62 -104.95
CA PHE A 23 12.35 -50.47 -103.55
C PHE A 23 13.24 -51.41 -102.73
N ILE A 24 14.23 -50.83 -102.05
CA ILE A 24 15.06 -51.56 -101.08
C ILE A 24 14.43 -51.37 -99.71
N GLN A 25 13.96 -52.46 -99.11
CA GLN A 25 13.51 -52.46 -97.73
C GLN A 25 14.59 -53.13 -96.87
N ASN A 26 15.21 -52.34 -96.01
CA ASN A 26 16.22 -52.82 -95.08
C ASN A 26 15.55 -53.16 -93.76
N PHE A 27 15.62 -54.43 -93.36
CA PHE A 27 15.24 -54.86 -92.02
C PHE A 27 16.46 -54.75 -91.12
N ILE A 28 16.49 -53.71 -90.28
CA ILE A 28 17.59 -53.45 -89.33
C ILE A 28 17.21 -54.07 -87.97
N TYR A 29 18.19 -54.69 -87.31
CA TYR A 29 18.01 -55.15 -85.94
C TYR A 29 18.06 -53.95 -84.99
N ASP A 30 16.93 -53.68 -84.35
CA ASP A 30 16.85 -52.70 -83.27
C ASP A 30 16.76 -53.47 -81.93
N PRO A 31 17.83 -53.50 -81.12
CA PRO A 31 17.74 -54.08 -79.79
C PRO A 31 16.84 -53.19 -78.93
N ILE A 32 15.72 -53.74 -78.46
CA ILE A 32 14.82 -53.03 -77.54
C ILE A 32 15.64 -52.71 -76.28
N ALA A 33 15.88 -51.42 -76.03
CA ALA A 33 16.49 -50.99 -74.78
C ALA A 33 15.56 -51.32 -73.61
N PRO A 34 16.09 -51.76 -72.46
CA PRO A 34 15.26 -52.00 -71.29
C PRO A 34 14.57 -50.70 -70.85
N THR A 35 13.33 -50.81 -70.36
CA THR A 35 12.63 -49.68 -69.74
C THR A 35 12.97 -49.67 -68.25
N PHE A 36 13.45 -48.54 -67.74
CA PHE A 36 13.73 -48.38 -66.31
C PHE A 36 12.50 -47.85 -65.59
N ILE A 37 12.14 -48.50 -64.48
CA ILE A 37 11.13 -48.04 -63.53
C ILE A 37 11.87 -47.74 -62.23
N TYR A 38 11.66 -46.55 -61.68
CA TYR A 38 12.31 -46.12 -60.44
C TYR A 38 11.30 -46.18 -59.30
N GLU A 39 11.59 -46.98 -58.29
CA GLU A 39 10.79 -47.10 -57.07
C GLU A 39 11.62 -46.73 -55.85
N ASN A 40 10.95 -46.37 -54.76
CA ASN A 40 11.59 -46.01 -53.51
C ASN A 40 11.14 -46.98 -52.43
N THR A 41 12.08 -47.47 -51.63
CA THR A 41 11.81 -48.32 -50.45
C THR A 41 12.46 -47.72 -49.21
N CYS A 42 11.98 -48.15 -48.04
CA CYS A 42 12.51 -47.82 -46.73
C CYS A 42 13.29 -49.02 -46.15
N GLU A 43 13.23 -50.20 -46.78
CA GLU A 43 13.94 -51.40 -46.35
C GLU A 43 15.23 -51.60 -47.16
N ALA A 44 16.39 -51.56 -46.49
CA ALA A 44 17.70 -51.73 -47.12
C ALA A 44 17.86 -53.09 -47.84
N THR A 45 17.06 -54.08 -47.47
CA THR A 45 17.02 -55.42 -48.10
C THR A 45 16.35 -55.44 -49.47
N GLU A 46 15.49 -54.45 -49.76
CA GLU A 46 14.77 -54.34 -51.04
C GLU A 46 15.51 -53.46 -52.06
N VAL A 47 16.63 -52.85 -51.65
CA VAL A 47 17.45 -51.99 -52.51
C VAL A 47 18.18 -52.82 -53.55
N GLY A 48 18.03 -52.44 -54.81
CA GLY A 48 18.72 -53.09 -55.90
C GLY A 48 17.99 -52.97 -57.22
N TYR A 49 18.41 -53.80 -58.16
CA TYR A 49 17.78 -53.92 -59.47
C TYR A 49 17.05 -55.25 -59.55
N ASP A 50 15.75 -55.21 -59.85
CA ASP A 50 15.00 -56.41 -60.22
C ASP A 50 14.61 -56.37 -61.69
N THR A 51 14.64 -57.52 -62.36
CA THR A 51 14.38 -57.62 -63.80
C THR A 51 13.09 -58.38 -64.04
N VAL A 52 12.07 -57.67 -64.50
CA VAL A 52 10.76 -58.24 -64.82
C VAL A 52 10.67 -58.50 -66.32
N TYR A 53 10.47 -59.77 -66.67
CA TYR A 53 10.25 -60.20 -68.06
C TYR A 53 8.75 -60.21 -68.36
N VAL A 54 8.33 -59.42 -69.35
CA VAL A 54 6.95 -59.43 -69.83
C VAL A 54 6.93 -59.99 -71.24
N SER A 55 6.37 -61.20 -71.38
CA SER A 55 6.23 -61.85 -72.68
C SER A 55 5.00 -61.34 -73.42
N GLY A 56 5.24 -60.59 -74.48
CA GLY A 56 4.22 -60.20 -75.46
C GLY A 56 4.13 -61.22 -76.60
N MET A 57 3.01 -61.18 -77.34
CA MET A 57 2.78 -62.12 -78.47
C MET A 57 3.83 -62.00 -79.59
N HIS A 58 4.59 -60.90 -79.65
CA HIS A 58 5.57 -60.64 -80.72
C HIS A 58 6.93 -60.07 -80.27
N CYS A 59 7.01 -59.37 -79.13
CA CYS A 59 8.27 -58.92 -78.53
C CYS A 59 8.18 -59.12 -77.00
N ASP A 60 9.25 -59.66 -76.41
CA ASP A 60 9.44 -59.66 -74.96
C ASP A 60 9.97 -58.27 -74.55
N SER A 61 9.40 -57.69 -73.50
CA SER A 61 9.89 -56.45 -72.90
C SER A 61 10.59 -56.78 -71.58
N ILE A 62 11.70 -56.10 -71.34
CA ILE A 62 12.44 -56.17 -70.09
C ILE A 62 12.22 -54.84 -69.36
N TYR A 63 11.64 -54.93 -68.16
CA TYR A 63 11.61 -53.82 -67.22
C TYR A 63 12.70 -54.06 -66.18
N ILE A 64 13.52 -53.03 -65.95
CA ILE A 64 14.45 -53.02 -64.83
C ILE A 64 13.85 -52.08 -63.79
N VAL A 65 13.44 -52.64 -62.65
CA VAL A 65 13.00 -51.86 -61.50
C VAL A 65 14.23 -51.55 -60.69
N GLU A 66 14.59 -50.27 -60.60
CA GLU A 66 15.61 -49.78 -59.70
C GLU A 66 14.93 -49.27 -58.44
N THR A 67 15.12 -49.99 -57.34
CA THR A 67 14.59 -49.62 -56.04
C THR A 67 15.69 -48.91 -55.25
N SER A 68 15.48 -47.63 -54.96
CA SER A 68 16.40 -46.80 -54.18
C SER A 68 15.93 -46.63 -52.74
N LEU A 69 16.87 -46.61 -51.80
CA LEU A 69 16.56 -46.32 -50.40
C LEU A 69 16.27 -44.83 -50.24
N ILE A 70 15.13 -44.49 -49.64
CA ILE A 70 14.85 -43.13 -49.20
C ILE A 70 15.14 -42.99 -47.71
N ALA A 71 15.75 -41.86 -47.32
CA ALA A 71 16.04 -41.57 -45.93
C ALA A 71 14.74 -41.19 -45.20
N GLY A 72 14.57 -41.68 -43.96
CA GLY A 72 13.51 -41.21 -43.06
C GLY A 72 13.63 -39.69 -42.84
N GLN A 73 12.49 -39.00 -42.77
CA GLN A 73 12.48 -37.56 -42.52
C GLN A 73 12.25 -37.30 -41.02
N SER A 74 13.00 -36.36 -40.46
CA SER A 74 12.70 -35.82 -39.13
C SER A 74 12.02 -34.45 -39.24
N THR A 75 11.06 -34.20 -38.36
CA THR A 75 10.43 -32.90 -38.16
C THR A 75 10.88 -32.39 -36.79
N ILE A 76 11.45 -31.18 -36.74
CA ILE A 76 11.82 -30.53 -35.50
C ILE A 76 10.77 -29.47 -35.19
N LEU A 77 10.15 -29.58 -34.03
CA LEU A 77 9.27 -28.58 -33.44
C LEU A 77 10.00 -27.89 -32.29
N SER A 78 9.63 -26.63 -32.04
CA SER A 78 10.09 -25.87 -30.89
C SER A 78 8.88 -25.45 -30.08
N ASP A 79 8.93 -25.71 -28.78
CA ASP A 79 7.91 -25.29 -27.83
C ASP A 79 8.57 -24.65 -26.60
N GLN A 80 7.79 -23.92 -25.80
CA GLN A 80 8.28 -23.29 -24.58
C GLN A 80 7.84 -24.10 -23.36
N THR A 81 8.70 -24.18 -22.35
CA THR A 81 8.38 -24.79 -21.06
C THR A 81 8.87 -23.91 -19.93
N CYS A 82 8.18 -23.98 -18.81
CA CYS A 82 8.55 -23.32 -17.57
C CYS A 82 8.87 -24.35 -16.46
N ASP A 83 8.91 -25.64 -16.81
CA ASP A 83 9.48 -26.71 -15.98
C ASP A 83 10.93 -26.99 -16.42
N PRO A 84 11.95 -26.69 -15.58
CA PRO A 84 13.33 -26.97 -15.92
C PRO A 84 13.65 -28.47 -16.04
N ALA A 85 12.80 -29.36 -15.51
CA ALA A 85 12.92 -30.81 -15.69
C ALA A 85 12.38 -31.31 -17.04
N ALA A 86 11.61 -30.48 -17.76
CA ALA A 86 11.00 -30.82 -19.06
C ALA A 86 11.77 -30.27 -20.28
N ILE A 87 12.98 -29.75 -20.07
CA ILE A 87 13.83 -29.19 -21.15
C ILE A 87 14.35 -30.30 -22.08
N ASP A 88 14.40 -31.55 -21.60
CA ASP A 88 14.86 -32.68 -22.39
C ASP A 88 13.94 -32.89 -23.62
N PRO A 89 14.50 -32.98 -24.84
CA PRO A 89 13.70 -33.04 -26.04
C PRO A 89 12.89 -34.32 -26.10
N ASP A 90 11.58 -34.19 -26.37
CA ASP A 90 10.70 -35.34 -26.53
C ASP A 90 10.78 -35.87 -27.97
N THR A 91 10.80 -37.20 -28.12
CA THR A 91 10.93 -37.88 -29.41
C THR A 91 9.75 -38.81 -29.63
N LEU A 92 8.87 -38.45 -30.54
CA LEU A 92 7.74 -39.29 -30.95
C LEU A 92 8.09 -40.06 -32.23
N TYR A 93 8.02 -41.39 -32.15
CA TYR A 93 8.14 -42.28 -33.30
C TYR A 93 6.78 -42.52 -33.93
N LEU A 94 6.57 -42.07 -35.17
CA LEU A 94 5.36 -42.35 -35.93
C LEU A 94 5.66 -43.39 -37.01
N SER A 95 5.10 -44.60 -36.85
CA SER A 95 5.21 -45.67 -37.84
C SER A 95 4.13 -45.51 -38.91
N SER A 96 4.53 -45.27 -40.17
CA SER A 96 3.64 -45.45 -41.32
C SER A 96 3.65 -46.92 -41.79
N LEU A 97 2.60 -47.36 -42.49
CA LEU A 97 2.42 -48.75 -42.95
C LEU A 97 3.56 -49.27 -43.85
N ASN A 98 4.44 -48.39 -44.35
CA ASN A 98 5.51 -48.70 -45.31
C ASN A 98 6.94 -48.51 -44.76
N GLY A 99 7.14 -48.38 -43.43
CA GLY A 99 8.47 -48.46 -42.82
C GLY A 99 9.41 -47.26 -43.05
N CYS A 100 8.94 -46.17 -43.66
CA CYS A 100 9.65 -44.90 -43.63
C CYS A 100 9.28 -44.19 -42.32
N ASP A 101 10.13 -44.37 -41.32
CA ASP A 101 9.96 -43.78 -40.00
C ASP A 101 10.04 -42.25 -40.10
N SER A 102 9.02 -41.57 -39.57
CA SER A 102 9.06 -40.13 -39.35
C SER A 102 9.36 -39.87 -37.87
N LEU A 103 10.47 -39.18 -37.61
CA LEU A 103 10.90 -38.80 -36.26
C LEU A 103 10.39 -37.38 -35.98
N VAL A 104 9.55 -37.19 -34.98
CA VAL A 104 9.21 -35.84 -34.50
C VAL A 104 10.02 -35.58 -33.23
N ILE A 105 10.89 -34.57 -33.28
CA ILE A 105 11.65 -34.08 -32.12
C ILE A 105 11.02 -32.75 -31.70
N THR A 106 10.61 -32.63 -30.44
CA THR A 106 10.19 -31.35 -29.87
C THR A 106 11.30 -30.85 -28.94
N ASN A 107 11.89 -29.70 -29.26
CA ASN A 107 12.83 -29.02 -28.39
C ASN A 107 12.06 -28.05 -27.49
N TYR A 108 12.30 -28.12 -26.18
CA TYR A 108 11.72 -27.21 -25.21
C TYR A 108 12.72 -26.12 -24.82
N GLU A 109 12.31 -24.86 -24.89
CA GLU A 109 13.07 -23.72 -24.37
C GLU A 109 12.52 -23.31 -22.99
N PHE A 110 13.40 -23.20 -21.98
CA PHE A 110 13.01 -22.77 -20.65
C PHE A 110 12.81 -21.25 -20.59
N VAL A 111 11.59 -20.83 -20.27
CA VAL A 111 11.26 -19.41 -20.07
C VAL A 111 10.60 -19.25 -18.69
N PRO A 112 11.33 -18.72 -17.69
CA PRO A 112 10.77 -18.52 -16.36
C PRO A 112 9.70 -17.42 -16.37
N ILE A 113 8.77 -17.50 -15.42
CA ILE A 113 7.80 -16.41 -15.19
C ILE A 113 8.50 -15.29 -14.43
N GLU A 114 8.47 -14.09 -15.00
CA GLU A 114 8.90 -12.84 -14.36
C GLU A 114 7.72 -11.88 -14.22
N PHE A 115 7.73 -11.07 -13.16
CA PHE A 115 6.72 -10.05 -12.90
C PHE A 115 7.37 -8.84 -12.21
N GLU A 116 6.74 -7.68 -12.38
CA GLU A 116 7.01 -6.49 -11.57
C GLU A 116 5.88 -6.29 -10.55
N TYR A 117 6.17 -5.56 -9.47
CA TYR A 117 5.18 -5.26 -8.46
C TYR A 117 5.32 -3.83 -7.93
N GLU A 118 4.20 -3.26 -7.51
CA GLU A 118 4.12 -1.99 -6.81
C GLU A 118 3.57 -2.26 -5.42
N LEU A 119 4.35 -1.88 -4.39
CA LEU A 119 3.92 -1.90 -3.00
C LEU A 119 3.57 -0.47 -2.59
N ASN A 120 2.29 -0.23 -2.34
CA ASN A 120 1.80 1.00 -1.76
C ASN A 120 1.47 0.76 -0.29
N VAL A 121 1.99 1.58 0.61
CA VAL A 121 1.68 1.51 2.04
C VAL A 121 1.20 2.89 2.44
N ASP A 122 -0.01 2.99 2.97
CA ASP A 122 -0.49 4.23 3.58
C ASP A 122 0.09 4.35 4.99
N PRO A 123 1.05 5.27 5.23
CA PRO A 123 1.67 5.38 6.52
C PRO A 123 0.77 6.05 7.57
N CYS A 124 -0.31 6.72 7.14
CA CYS A 124 -1.13 7.59 7.99
C CYS A 124 -2.55 7.05 8.26
N GLY A 125 -2.89 5.87 7.73
CA GLY A 125 -4.18 5.22 7.99
C GLY A 125 -4.33 4.75 9.45
N GLU A 126 -5.58 4.59 9.91
CA GLU A 126 -5.90 4.05 11.26
C GLU A 126 -5.31 2.66 11.53
N SER A 127 -4.92 1.96 10.47
CA SER A 127 -4.11 0.75 10.48
C SER A 127 -3.14 0.83 9.32
N THR A 128 -1.93 0.27 9.46
CA THR A 128 -1.00 0.08 8.35
C THR A 128 -1.65 -0.86 7.34
N VAL A 129 -2.25 -0.29 6.30
CA VAL A 129 -2.82 -1.05 5.20
C VAL A 129 -1.86 -0.94 4.02
N GLY A 130 -1.28 -2.08 3.65
CA GLY A 130 -0.56 -2.19 2.40
C GLY A 130 -1.46 -2.66 1.26
N GLU A 131 -1.04 -2.27 0.07
CA GLU A 131 -1.59 -2.70 -1.20
C GLU A 131 -0.45 -3.20 -2.08
N VAL A 132 -0.68 -4.31 -2.76
CA VAL A 132 0.27 -4.88 -3.71
C VAL A 132 -0.43 -5.02 -5.05
N LEU A 133 0.20 -4.49 -6.09
CA LEU A 133 -0.23 -4.64 -7.48
C LEU A 133 0.87 -5.36 -8.26
N PHE A 134 0.51 -6.48 -8.90
CA PHE A 134 1.34 -7.17 -9.87
C PHE A 134 1.13 -6.57 -11.26
N PHE A 135 2.21 -6.45 -12.06
CA PHE A 135 2.14 -5.98 -13.44
C PHE A 135 3.35 -6.43 -14.26
N ASN A 136 3.31 -6.20 -15.58
CA ASN A 136 4.38 -6.52 -16.53
C ASN A 136 4.82 -8.00 -16.50
N GLU A 137 3.86 -8.91 -16.41
CA GLU A 137 4.12 -10.35 -16.41
C GLU A 137 4.67 -10.82 -17.76
N SER A 138 5.66 -11.71 -17.71
CA SER A 138 6.26 -12.33 -18.89
C SER A 138 6.73 -13.75 -18.62
N GLY A 139 6.86 -14.56 -19.66
CA GLY A 139 7.17 -15.99 -19.55
C GLY A 139 5.93 -16.86 -19.30
N GLY A 140 6.11 -18.16 -19.05
CA GLY A 140 4.98 -19.10 -18.87
C GLY A 140 4.07 -19.22 -20.10
N ASP A 141 2.92 -19.86 -19.92
CA ASP A 141 1.89 -20.00 -20.95
C ASP A 141 0.49 -19.59 -20.42
N GLY A 142 -0.33 -18.97 -21.25
CA GLY A 142 -1.70 -18.57 -20.86
C GLY A 142 -1.81 -17.41 -19.87
N ASN A 143 -2.83 -17.48 -18.99
CA ASN A 143 -3.15 -16.43 -18.01
C ASN A 143 -2.48 -16.72 -16.67
N TYR A 144 -2.21 -15.66 -15.89
CA TYR A 144 -1.57 -15.77 -14.58
C TYR A 144 -2.58 -15.71 -13.43
N ASN A 145 -2.25 -16.43 -12.36
CA ASN A 145 -2.79 -16.26 -11.03
C ASN A 145 -1.68 -15.81 -10.08
N TYR A 146 -2.04 -15.05 -9.06
CA TYR A 146 -1.12 -14.37 -8.16
C TYR A 146 -1.34 -14.83 -6.72
N SER A 147 -0.28 -14.84 -5.93
CA SER A 147 -0.31 -15.19 -4.53
C SER A 147 0.61 -14.26 -3.73
N ILE A 148 0.20 -13.97 -2.49
CA ILE A 148 0.97 -13.19 -1.50
C ILE A 148 1.43 -14.06 -0.31
N ASP A 149 1.10 -15.35 -0.32
CA ASP A 149 1.44 -16.32 0.72
C ASP A 149 2.03 -17.63 0.17
N ALA A 150 2.27 -17.67 -1.14
CA ALA A 150 2.70 -18.84 -1.92
C ALA A 150 1.79 -20.09 -1.79
N VAL A 151 0.54 -19.92 -1.33
CA VAL A 151 -0.41 -21.02 -1.09
C VAL A 151 -1.75 -20.76 -1.78
N ASN A 152 -2.32 -19.59 -1.57
CA ASN A 152 -3.61 -19.19 -2.13
C ASN A 152 -3.40 -18.33 -3.36
N PHE A 153 -4.00 -18.73 -4.48
CA PHE A 153 -3.85 -18.07 -5.78
C PHE A 153 -5.17 -17.43 -6.23
N THR A 154 -5.09 -16.22 -6.78
CA THR A 154 -6.22 -15.46 -7.33
C THR A 154 -5.92 -14.98 -8.74
N SER A 155 -6.94 -14.88 -9.60
CA SER A 155 -6.76 -14.33 -10.96
C SER A 155 -6.62 -12.80 -10.96
N GLU A 156 -6.95 -12.14 -9.85
CA GLU A 156 -6.71 -10.70 -9.67
C GLU A 156 -5.33 -10.49 -9.03
N GLY A 157 -4.49 -9.68 -9.67
CA GLY A 157 -3.16 -9.30 -9.19
C GLY A 157 -3.13 -8.08 -8.28
N TYR A 158 -4.26 -7.75 -7.64
CA TYR A 158 -4.37 -6.61 -6.74
C TYR A 158 -4.82 -7.09 -5.35
N PHE A 159 -3.95 -6.88 -4.37
CA PHE A 159 -4.18 -7.24 -2.97
C PHE A 159 -4.24 -5.95 -2.15
N ASN A 160 -5.28 -5.81 -1.32
CA ASN A 160 -5.45 -4.68 -0.41
C ASN A 160 -5.79 -5.16 1.00
N GLY A 161 -5.80 -4.24 1.98
CA GLY A 161 -6.11 -4.61 3.36
C GLY A 161 -4.99 -5.39 4.05
N LEU A 162 -3.76 -5.32 3.54
CA LEU A 162 -2.65 -6.11 4.06
C LEU A 162 -2.12 -5.49 5.35
N SER A 163 -2.18 -6.26 6.44
CA SER A 163 -1.62 -5.88 7.73
C SER A 163 -0.08 -5.86 7.72
N SER A 164 0.52 -5.23 8.72
CA SER A 164 1.98 -5.22 8.92
C SER A 164 2.52 -6.63 9.19
N SER A 165 3.14 -7.23 8.16
CA SER A 165 3.72 -8.56 8.17
C SER A 165 4.64 -8.76 6.96
N SER A 166 5.26 -9.93 6.85
CA SER A 166 5.97 -10.38 5.65
C SER A 166 5.02 -11.13 4.70
N TYR A 167 5.17 -10.91 3.40
CA TYR A 167 4.40 -11.56 2.34
C TYR A 167 5.33 -12.11 1.27
N THR A 168 4.95 -13.27 0.71
CA THR A 168 5.71 -13.97 -0.33
C THR A 168 4.95 -13.86 -1.63
N LEU A 169 5.43 -13.01 -2.54
CA LEU A 169 4.81 -12.76 -3.84
C LEU A 169 5.22 -13.84 -4.84
N VAL A 170 4.23 -14.43 -5.49
CA VAL A 170 4.43 -15.50 -6.49
C VAL A 170 3.37 -15.38 -7.59
N ALA A 171 3.77 -15.57 -8.84
CA ALA A 171 2.88 -15.74 -9.98
C ALA A 171 2.89 -17.19 -10.46
N MET A 172 1.72 -17.70 -10.85
CA MET A 172 1.54 -19.05 -11.39
C MET A 172 0.71 -18.99 -12.68
N ASP A 173 1.14 -19.68 -13.72
CA ASP A 173 0.41 -19.73 -14.99
C ASP A 173 -0.68 -20.82 -15.00
N GLU A 174 -1.36 -21.01 -16.13
CA GLU A 174 -2.48 -21.98 -16.26
C GLU A 174 -1.98 -23.44 -16.30
N GLN A 175 -0.73 -23.66 -16.67
CA GLN A 175 -0.05 -24.93 -16.81
C GLN A 175 0.59 -25.39 -15.48
N GLY A 176 0.60 -24.50 -14.48
CA GLY A 176 1.05 -24.77 -13.11
C GLY A 176 2.52 -24.43 -12.87
N CYS A 177 3.14 -23.67 -13.77
CA CYS A 177 4.49 -23.15 -13.55
C CYS A 177 4.47 -21.98 -12.58
N ILE A 178 5.50 -21.90 -11.74
CA ILE A 178 5.58 -20.97 -10.62
C ILE A 178 6.82 -20.10 -10.80
N SER A 179 6.66 -18.77 -10.64
CA SER A 179 7.77 -17.82 -10.67
C SER A 179 8.75 -18.02 -9.50
N GLU A 180 9.91 -17.35 -9.55
CA GLU A 180 10.69 -17.14 -8.33
C GLU A 180 9.88 -16.33 -7.30
N SER A 181 10.06 -16.64 -6.02
CA SER A 181 9.35 -15.97 -4.93
C SER A 181 10.03 -14.67 -4.54
N VAL A 182 9.26 -13.59 -4.40
CA VAL A 182 9.75 -12.29 -3.92
C VAL A 182 9.20 -12.01 -2.52
N GLU A 183 10.08 -11.81 -1.56
CA GLU A 183 9.71 -11.47 -0.18
C GLU A 183 9.56 -9.96 -0.01
N ILE A 184 8.40 -9.51 0.48
CA ILE A 184 8.15 -8.11 0.85
C ILE A 184 7.75 -8.03 2.33
N SER A 185 7.93 -6.86 2.94
CA SER A 185 7.51 -6.62 4.33
C SER A 185 6.80 -5.29 4.47
N ILE A 186 5.62 -5.31 5.09
CA ILE A 186 4.88 -4.11 5.48
C ILE A 186 5.29 -3.75 6.92
N PRO A 187 5.89 -2.57 7.16
CA PRO A 187 6.37 -2.19 8.48
C PRO A 187 5.22 -1.93 9.46
N VAL A 188 5.46 -2.19 10.74
CA VAL A 188 4.57 -1.74 11.82
C VAL A 188 4.83 -0.25 12.04
N ILE A 189 3.79 0.58 11.92
CA ILE A 189 3.87 2.02 12.21
C ILE A 189 3.45 2.26 13.65
N PRO A 190 4.31 2.90 14.48
CA PRO A 190 3.95 3.25 15.85
C PRO A 190 2.76 4.23 15.85
N ILE A 191 1.79 3.96 16.73
CA ILE A 191 0.70 4.90 16.98
C ILE A 191 1.25 6.05 17.82
N LEU A 192 1.17 7.26 17.27
CA LEU A 192 1.59 8.49 17.93
C LEU A 192 0.41 9.05 18.72
N ASP A 193 0.57 9.14 20.04
CA ASP A 193 -0.45 9.57 20.98
C ASP A 193 0.19 10.26 22.21
N SER A 194 -0.58 11.04 22.96
CA SER A 194 -0.12 11.73 24.16
C SER A 194 -1.13 11.65 25.32
N ASN A 195 -0.71 12.15 26.49
CA ASN A 195 -1.52 12.19 27.71
C ASN A 195 -2.13 13.58 28.01
N LEU A 196 -2.26 14.45 27.01
CA LEU A 196 -2.69 15.84 27.22
C LEU A 196 -4.19 15.94 27.51
N GLY A 197 -4.97 15.02 26.93
CA GLY A 197 -6.44 15.01 26.97
C GLY A 197 -7.11 15.32 28.30
N GLY A 198 -8.29 15.95 28.23
CA GLY A 198 -9.18 16.15 29.38
C GLY A 198 -9.77 17.55 29.48
N VAL A 199 -10.35 17.84 30.66
CA VAL A 199 -10.88 19.16 31.02
C VAL A 199 -10.25 19.61 32.32
N TYR A 200 -9.64 20.78 32.29
CA TYR A 200 -9.01 21.39 33.46
C TYR A 200 -9.67 22.73 33.76
N GLU A 201 -10.02 22.95 35.02
CA GLU A 201 -10.59 24.21 35.47
C GLU A 201 -9.55 25.03 36.24
N ILE A 202 -9.35 26.28 35.83
CA ILE A 202 -8.47 27.24 36.52
C ILE A 202 -9.23 28.53 36.84
N GLU A 203 -8.75 29.28 37.82
CA GLU A 203 -9.27 30.63 38.10
C GLU A 203 -8.79 31.62 37.03
N SER A 204 -9.53 32.73 36.88
CA SER A 204 -9.13 33.81 35.97
C SER A 204 -7.74 34.34 36.32
N GLY A 205 -6.82 34.33 35.34
CA GLY A 205 -5.42 34.74 35.52
C GLY A 205 -4.51 33.66 36.11
N GLY A 206 -5.03 32.45 36.38
CA GLY A 206 -4.23 31.30 36.80
C GLY A 206 -3.46 30.66 35.64
N SER A 207 -2.61 29.70 35.99
CA SER A 207 -1.88 28.86 35.05
C SER A 207 -1.92 27.39 35.47
N ILE A 208 -1.57 26.50 34.55
CA ILE A 208 -1.51 25.06 34.77
C ILE A 208 -0.25 24.47 34.14
N ASP A 209 0.39 23.54 34.86
CA ASP A 209 1.54 22.79 34.35
C ASP A 209 1.09 21.48 33.70
N PHE A 210 1.59 21.21 32.49
CA PHE A 210 1.45 19.91 31.83
C PHE A 210 2.83 19.25 31.72
N ASN A 211 2.85 17.93 31.92
CA ASN A 211 4.00 17.08 31.60
C ASN A 211 3.54 16.02 30.60
N ILE A 212 3.93 16.24 29.35
CA ILE A 212 3.50 15.49 28.19
C ILE A 212 4.35 14.24 28.06
N GLN A 213 3.69 13.12 27.87
CA GLN A 213 4.29 11.81 27.66
C GLN A 213 3.74 11.26 26.35
N PHE A 214 4.63 10.96 25.42
CA PHE A 214 4.28 10.35 24.14
C PHE A 214 4.34 8.83 24.23
N THR A 215 3.44 8.14 23.53
CA THR A 215 3.53 6.68 23.31
C THR A 215 4.77 6.31 22.50
N SER A 216 5.12 7.15 21.52
CA SER A 216 6.32 7.11 20.69
C SER A 216 6.79 8.53 20.41
N GLU A 217 8.10 8.78 20.38
CA GLU A 217 8.65 10.11 20.10
C GLU A 217 8.24 10.58 18.68
N PRO A 218 7.57 11.75 18.55
CA PRO A 218 7.33 12.36 17.24
C PRO A 218 8.62 12.86 16.61
N ASP A 219 8.64 13.01 15.29
CA ASP A 219 9.72 13.72 14.59
C ASP A 219 9.66 15.22 14.91
N THR A 220 8.46 15.80 14.87
CA THR A 220 8.21 17.18 15.30
C THR A 220 6.84 17.32 15.97
N PHE A 221 6.66 18.32 16.83
CA PHE A 221 5.35 18.68 17.38
C PHE A 221 5.21 20.20 17.50
N TYR A 222 3.97 20.69 17.50
CA TYR A 222 3.65 22.10 17.64
C TYR A 222 2.25 22.33 18.22
N TRP A 223 2.00 23.55 18.68
CA TRP A 223 0.79 23.91 19.41
C TRP A 223 -0.10 24.86 18.62
N SER A 224 -1.42 24.75 18.83
CA SER A 224 -2.41 25.68 18.28
C SER A 224 -2.30 27.12 18.80
N HIS A 225 -1.86 27.31 20.05
CA HIS A 225 -1.83 28.61 20.74
C HIS A 225 -0.47 28.86 21.41
N PRO A 226 0.65 29.01 20.67
CA PRO A 226 1.99 29.13 21.25
C PRO A 226 2.16 30.34 22.19
N GLU A 227 1.32 31.36 22.08
CA GLU A 227 1.37 32.59 22.87
C GLU A 227 0.95 32.43 24.34
N ILE A 228 0.28 31.33 24.68
CA ILE A 228 -0.14 31.04 26.07
C ILE A 228 0.79 30.04 26.77
N LEU A 229 1.84 29.58 26.10
CA LEU A 229 2.85 28.67 26.65
C LEU A 229 4.12 29.42 27.05
N ASP A 230 4.79 28.93 28.08
CA ASP A 230 6.14 29.36 28.46
C ASP A 230 7.23 28.76 27.56
N CYS A 231 7.00 27.57 27.00
CA CYS A 231 7.90 26.88 26.07
C CYS A 231 7.10 26.10 25.00
N ILE A 232 7.46 26.27 23.72
CA ILE A 232 6.78 25.61 22.60
C ILE A 232 7.37 24.23 22.23
N ASN A 233 8.62 23.96 22.62
CA ASN A 233 9.36 22.73 22.26
C ASN A 233 9.68 21.87 23.50
N CYS A 234 9.01 22.11 24.62
CA CYS A 234 9.22 21.38 25.87
C CYS A 234 8.08 20.39 26.09
N THR A 235 8.38 19.26 26.73
CA THR A 235 7.36 18.32 27.21
C THR A 235 6.80 18.71 28.57
N SER A 236 7.55 19.51 29.35
CA SER A 236 7.06 20.18 30.55
C SER A 236 6.77 21.64 30.22
N ILE A 237 5.51 22.05 30.29
CA ILE A 237 5.03 23.38 29.92
C ILE A 237 4.15 23.98 31.01
N ASN A 238 4.18 25.30 31.17
CA ASN A 238 3.20 26.08 31.90
C ASN A 238 2.29 26.83 30.92
N VAL A 239 0.97 26.70 31.11
CA VAL A 239 -0.04 27.28 30.22
C VAL A 239 -0.88 28.30 30.96
N SER A 240 -0.95 29.53 30.43
CA SER A 240 -1.63 30.68 31.04
C SER A 240 -2.65 31.30 30.06
N PRO A 241 -3.83 30.70 29.86
CA PRO A 241 -4.78 31.18 28.86
C PRO A 241 -5.58 32.40 29.35
N PRO A 242 -5.82 33.42 28.49
CA PRO A 242 -6.58 34.63 28.86
C PRO A 242 -8.10 34.42 28.87
N SER A 243 -8.59 33.34 28.25
CA SER A 243 -9.99 32.92 28.18
C SER A 243 -10.07 31.40 28.21
N THR A 244 -11.28 30.84 28.35
CA THR A 244 -11.46 29.39 28.12
C THR A 244 -10.95 29.02 26.72
N THR A 245 -10.01 28.09 26.64
CA THR A 245 -9.26 27.77 25.42
C THR A 245 -9.20 26.26 25.22
N ASN A 246 -9.44 25.81 23.99
CA ASN A 246 -9.12 24.45 23.57
C ASN A 246 -7.68 24.44 23.02
N LEU A 247 -6.76 23.83 23.76
CA LEU A 247 -5.35 23.72 23.38
C LEU A 247 -5.12 22.39 22.66
N VAL A 248 -4.80 22.48 21.37
CA VAL A 248 -4.45 21.33 20.52
C VAL A 248 -2.93 21.22 20.38
N LEU A 249 -2.41 20.02 20.61
CA LEU A 249 -1.05 19.57 20.31
C LEU A 249 -1.08 18.77 19.00
N TYR A 250 -0.32 19.22 18.01
CA TYR A 250 -0.10 18.50 16.76
C TYR A 250 1.22 17.77 16.83
N MET A 251 1.22 16.48 16.51
CA MET A 251 2.40 15.62 16.51
C MET A 251 2.59 15.06 15.10
N VAL A 252 3.82 15.09 14.61
CA VAL A 252 4.19 14.66 13.26
C VAL A 252 5.15 13.48 13.35
N SER A 253 4.82 12.38 12.69
CA SER A 253 5.71 11.21 12.60
C SER A 253 6.82 11.43 11.56
N ASN A 254 7.83 10.55 11.54
CA ASN A 254 8.92 10.59 10.55
C ASN A 254 8.42 10.34 9.11
N GLU A 255 7.27 9.68 8.97
CA GLU A 255 6.57 9.43 7.70
C GLU A 255 5.72 10.64 7.25
N GLY A 256 5.66 11.69 8.07
CA GLY A 256 4.91 12.92 7.80
C GLY A 256 3.44 12.86 8.22
N CYS A 257 3.02 11.83 8.96
CA CYS A 257 1.65 11.70 9.44
C CYS A 257 1.38 12.65 10.59
N ILE A 258 0.24 13.35 10.54
CA ILE A 258 -0.15 14.32 11.56
C ILE A 258 -1.28 13.73 12.39
N THR A 259 -1.05 13.64 13.69
CA THR A 259 -2.05 13.32 14.70
C THR A 259 -2.17 14.47 15.69
N GLN A 260 -3.25 14.47 16.48
CA GLN A 260 -3.48 15.53 17.46
C GLN A 260 -4.07 14.99 18.75
N ASP A 261 -3.76 15.68 19.85
CA ASP A 261 -4.40 15.53 21.15
C ASP A 261 -4.85 16.92 21.61
N GLU A 262 -5.95 17.00 22.36
CA GLU A 262 -6.57 18.26 22.75
C GLU A 262 -6.98 18.29 24.23
N VAL A 263 -6.80 19.46 24.84
CA VAL A 263 -7.23 19.71 26.22
C VAL A 263 -8.05 20.98 26.30
N LEU A 264 -9.18 20.89 26.99
CA LEU A 264 -10.02 22.04 27.26
C LEU A 264 -9.65 22.66 28.60
N ILE A 265 -9.12 23.89 28.56
CA ILE A 265 -8.80 24.67 29.75
C ILE A 265 -9.95 25.66 29.97
N GLN A 266 -10.75 25.42 31.01
CA GLN A 266 -11.91 26.23 31.36
C GLN A 266 -11.55 27.26 32.44
N LEU A 267 -11.84 28.53 32.17
CA LEU A 267 -11.80 29.56 33.21
C LEU A 267 -13.09 29.51 34.03
N LYS A 268 -12.95 29.36 35.35
CA LYS A 268 -14.07 29.52 36.27
C LYS A 268 -14.62 30.93 36.18
N ALA A 269 -15.95 31.04 36.22
CA ALA A 269 -16.62 32.32 36.29
C ALA A 269 -16.11 33.10 37.52
N SER A 270 -15.52 34.27 37.29
CA SER A 270 -14.99 35.09 38.37
C SER A 270 -16.10 35.92 39.01
N SER A 271 -16.08 36.02 40.34
CA SER A 271 -17.03 36.85 41.08
C SER A 271 -16.42 37.41 42.36
N ILE A 272 -17.01 38.48 42.86
CA ILE A 272 -16.76 39.02 44.19
C ILE A 272 -18.08 39.10 44.96
N TYR A 273 -18.08 38.62 46.20
CA TYR A 273 -19.19 38.72 47.12
C TYR A 273 -18.76 39.43 48.40
N ILE A 274 -19.49 40.49 48.74
CA ILE A 274 -19.29 41.28 49.95
C ILE A 274 -20.55 41.17 50.79
N PRO A 275 -20.51 40.49 51.95
CA PRO A 275 -21.66 40.40 52.84
C PRO A 275 -22.01 41.77 53.42
N ASN A 276 -23.23 41.93 53.91
CA ASN A 276 -23.70 43.20 54.50
C ASN A 276 -24.04 43.08 55.99
N ILE A 277 -23.83 41.91 56.61
CA ILE A 277 -24.13 41.66 58.02
C ILE A 277 -23.23 40.55 58.59
N PHE A 278 -22.77 40.74 59.83
CA PHE A 278 -22.03 39.74 60.59
C PHE A 278 -22.27 39.86 62.10
N SER A 279 -22.02 38.77 62.83
CA SER A 279 -22.34 38.59 64.26
C SER A 279 -21.12 38.14 65.04
N PRO A 280 -20.22 39.05 65.49
CA PRO A 280 -19.07 38.71 66.31
C PRO A 280 -19.49 38.38 67.76
N ASP A 281 -20.06 37.19 67.97
CA ASP A 281 -20.56 36.66 69.25
C ASP A 281 -19.81 35.41 69.75
N GLN A 282 -18.80 34.97 68.98
CA GLN A 282 -17.90 33.85 69.24
C GLN A 282 -18.57 32.46 69.13
N ASP A 283 -19.68 32.35 68.39
CA ASP A 283 -20.33 31.08 68.10
C ASP A 283 -19.70 30.30 66.91
N GLN A 284 -18.65 30.86 66.30
CA GLN A 284 -17.94 30.40 65.10
C GLN A 284 -18.73 30.52 63.80
N VAL A 285 -19.89 31.17 63.83
CA VAL A 285 -20.78 31.37 62.69
C VAL A 285 -20.87 32.87 62.40
N ASN A 286 -20.25 33.28 61.29
CA ASN A 286 -20.30 34.68 60.84
C ASN A 286 -19.72 35.69 61.87
N ASP A 287 -18.72 35.24 62.63
CA ASP A 287 -18.00 36.04 63.63
C ASP A 287 -17.12 37.14 63.04
N GLU A 288 -16.76 37.00 61.77
CA GLU A 288 -15.93 37.96 61.05
C GLU A 288 -16.59 38.35 59.73
N PHE A 289 -16.56 39.64 59.43
CA PHE A 289 -16.84 40.13 58.10
C PHE A 289 -15.69 39.71 57.17
N ARG A 290 -16.01 39.06 56.06
CA ARG A 290 -15.01 38.62 55.08
C ARG A 290 -15.44 38.96 53.66
N ILE A 291 -14.51 39.46 52.85
CA ILE A 291 -14.71 39.59 51.40
C ILE A 291 -14.39 38.26 50.73
N TYR A 292 -15.30 37.77 49.90
CA TYR A 292 -15.13 36.55 49.13
C TYR A 292 -14.78 36.91 47.69
N ASN A 293 -13.52 36.70 47.32
CA ASN A 293 -13.04 36.86 45.94
C ASN A 293 -12.85 35.48 45.32
N SER A 294 -13.55 35.22 44.22
CA SER A 294 -13.40 34.00 43.41
C SER A 294 -12.73 34.37 42.09
N GLY A 295 -11.48 34.85 42.15
CA GLY A 295 -10.67 35.19 40.98
C GLY A 295 -11.11 36.44 40.21
N TYR A 296 -11.93 37.33 40.79
CA TYR A 296 -12.37 38.57 40.13
C TYR A 296 -11.38 39.72 40.34
N VAL A 297 -10.87 39.84 41.57
CA VAL A 297 -9.96 40.90 41.98
C VAL A 297 -8.52 40.45 41.82
N LYS A 298 -7.72 41.28 41.13
CA LYS A 298 -6.27 41.17 41.01
C LYS A 298 -5.54 41.83 42.19
N ALA A 299 -6.01 43.00 42.61
CA ALA A 299 -5.47 43.71 43.76
C ALA A 299 -6.53 44.57 44.44
N TYR A 300 -6.48 44.64 45.77
CA TYR A 300 -7.26 45.58 46.57
C TYR A 300 -6.42 46.84 46.80
N LYS A 301 -6.71 47.92 46.08
CA LYS A 301 -6.00 49.20 46.22
C LYS A 301 -6.31 49.86 47.56
N SER A 302 -7.57 49.85 47.96
CA SER A 302 -8.01 50.38 49.26
C SER A 302 -9.32 49.75 49.70
N PHE A 303 -9.38 49.25 50.92
CA PHE A 303 -10.62 48.87 51.58
C PHE A 303 -10.69 49.57 52.94
N ARG A 304 -11.73 50.37 53.15
CA ARG A 304 -11.93 51.17 54.37
C ARG A 304 -13.33 50.97 54.91
N ILE A 305 -13.43 50.80 56.22
CA ILE A 305 -14.69 50.77 56.96
C ILE A 305 -14.77 52.02 57.83
N TYR A 306 -15.93 52.69 57.80
CA TYR A 306 -16.21 53.94 58.48
C TYR A 306 -17.36 53.76 59.47
N ASN A 307 -17.25 54.39 60.63
CA ASN A 307 -18.39 54.54 61.53
C ASN A 307 -19.34 55.67 61.05
N ARG A 308 -20.49 55.84 61.73
CA ARG A 308 -21.51 56.85 61.39
C ARG A 308 -21.02 58.31 61.45
N TRP A 309 -19.89 58.57 62.08
CA TRP A 309 -19.28 59.89 62.19
C TRP A 309 -18.22 60.15 61.12
N GLY A 310 -17.95 59.19 60.24
CA GLY A 310 -16.97 59.30 59.17
C GLY A 310 -15.53 58.95 59.56
N ASN A 311 -15.31 58.42 60.78
CA ASN A 311 -13.98 57.95 61.17
C ASN A 311 -13.73 56.55 60.62
N VAL A 312 -12.52 56.33 60.09
CA VAL A 312 -12.05 55.01 59.66
C VAL A 312 -11.83 54.13 60.89
N VAL A 313 -12.44 52.94 60.90
CA VAL A 313 -12.32 51.93 61.97
C VAL A 313 -11.59 50.66 61.51
N TYR A 314 -11.40 50.50 60.20
CA TYR A 314 -10.62 49.42 59.61
C TYR A 314 -10.10 49.87 58.24
N GLU A 315 -8.85 49.55 57.93
CA GLU A 315 -8.22 49.90 56.66
C GLU A 315 -7.25 48.82 56.20
N VAL A 316 -7.33 48.50 54.91
CA VAL A 316 -6.36 47.69 54.18
C VAL A 316 -6.03 48.41 52.88
N THR A 317 -4.76 48.49 52.51
CA THR A 317 -4.30 49.17 51.29
C THR A 317 -3.23 48.36 50.59
N ASP A 318 -3.26 48.39 49.26
CA ASP A 318 -2.26 47.80 48.38
C ASP A 318 -1.93 46.32 48.69
N VAL A 319 -2.97 45.51 48.84
CA VAL A 319 -2.83 44.05 49.03
C VAL A 319 -3.25 43.29 47.77
N GLU A 320 -2.67 42.12 47.55
CA GLU A 320 -3.01 41.28 46.39
C GLU A 320 -4.43 40.71 46.50
N GLY A 321 -5.05 40.40 45.35
CA GLY A 321 -6.40 39.85 45.29
C GLY A 321 -6.55 38.48 45.95
N THR A 322 -5.44 37.76 46.15
CA THR A 322 -5.34 36.48 46.86
C THR A 322 -5.42 36.62 48.38
N GLU A 323 -5.18 37.82 48.92
CA GLU A 323 -5.20 38.08 50.36
C GLU A 323 -6.63 38.03 50.91
N VAL A 324 -6.77 37.48 52.12
CA VAL A 324 -8.06 37.37 52.80
C VAL A 324 -8.30 38.63 53.63
N ILE A 325 -9.21 39.48 53.17
CA ILE A 325 -9.65 40.65 53.93
C ILE A 325 -10.73 40.23 54.93
N THR A 326 -10.44 40.41 56.22
CA THR A 326 -11.34 40.09 57.32
C THR A 326 -11.40 41.20 58.38
N TRP A 327 -12.58 41.41 58.98
CA TRP A 327 -12.79 42.34 60.09
C TRP A 327 -13.71 41.73 61.15
N ASN A 328 -13.22 41.66 62.38
CA ASN A 328 -13.93 41.06 63.53
C ASN A 328 -14.83 42.06 64.30
N GLY A 329 -15.04 43.28 63.77
CA GLY A 329 -15.86 44.28 64.46
C GLY A 329 -15.16 45.01 65.61
N SER A 330 -13.84 44.93 65.70
CA SER A 330 -13.04 45.69 66.68
C SER A 330 -12.39 46.92 66.08
N PHE A 331 -12.06 47.89 66.95
CA PHE A 331 -11.24 49.06 66.63
C PHE A 331 -10.37 49.38 67.85
N ASN A 332 -9.05 49.50 67.65
CA ASN A 332 -8.07 49.68 68.74
C ASN A 332 -8.22 48.64 69.87
N ASP A 333 -8.34 47.36 69.50
CA ASP A 333 -8.54 46.22 70.42
C ASP A 333 -9.85 46.25 71.24
N GLU A 334 -10.73 47.22 71.00
CA GLU A 334 -12.05 47.29 71.61
C GLU A 334 -13.15 46.83 70.66
N LEU A 335 -14.04 46.00 71.18
CA LEU A 335 -15.22 45.53 70.47
C LEU A 335 -16.22 46.68 70.25
N LEU A 336 -16.56 46.98 69.00
CA LEU A 336 -17.53 48.01 68.68
C LEU A 336 -18.96 47.57 69.05
N ASN A 337 -19.83 48.53 69.33
CA ASN A 337 -21.25 48.23 69.58
C ASN A 337 -21.95 47.82 68.28
N PRO A 338 -23.07 47.07 68.38
CA PRO A 338 -23.96 46.83 67.25
C PRO A 338 -24.34 48.14 66.56
N ASP A 339 -23.97 48.27 65.29
CA ASP A 339 -24.18 49.47 64.49
C ASP A 339 -24.08 49.16 62.99
N VAL A 340 -24.42 50.16 62.16
CA VAL A 340 -24.24 50.14 60.71
C VAL A 340 -23.01 50.97 60.37
N PHE A 341 -22.04 50.32 59.74
CA PHE A 341 -20.80 50.88 59.23
C PHE A 341 -20.91 51.05 57.71
N LEU A 342 -20.17 52.00 57.15
CA LEU A 342 -20.06 52.18 55.70
C LEU A 342 -18.72 51.66 55.23
N TYR A 343 -18.65 51.06 54.06
CA TYR A 343 -17.37 50.69 53.45
C TYR A 343 -17.16 51.37 52.11
N GLN A 344 -15.89 51.61 51.78
CA GLN A 344 -15.41 51.94 50.45
C GLN A 344 -14.37 50.89 50.06
N LEU A 345 -14.51 50.35 48.85
CA LEU A 345 -13.59 49.40 48.26
C LEU A 345 -13.15 49.91 46.89
N ILE A 346 -11.84 50.06 46.70
CA ILE A 346 -11.19 50.35 45.42
C ILE A 346 -10.36 49.12 45.06
N LEU A 347 -10.64 48.51 43.92
CA LEU A 347 -10.01 47.27 43.48
C LEU A 347 -9.57 47.37 42.02
N GLU A 348 -8.56 46.59 41.65
CA GLU A 348 -8.18 46.30 40.28
C GLU A 348 -8.68 44.89 39.95
N THR A 349 -9.49 44.75 38.90
CA THR A 349 -9.97 43.45 38.42
C THR A 349 -8.86 42.69 37.69
N GLN A 350 -9.03 41.38 37.47
CA GLN A 350 -8.09 40.60 36.63
C GLN A 350 -7.93 41.17 35.20
N SER A 351 -8.92 41.92 34.70
CA SER A 351 -8.85 42.61 33.41
C SER A 351 -7.97 43.88 33.42
N GLY A 352 -7.47 44.31 34.58
CA GLY A 352 -6.74 45.56 34.78
C GLY A 352 -7.63 46.80 34.94
N LYS A 353 -8.96 46.64 34.91
CA LYS A 353 -9.92 47.72 35.18
C LYS A 353 -9.98 48.02 36.68
N GLU A 354 -9.87 49.30 37.04
CA GLU A 354 -10.14 49.79 38.39
C GLU A 354 -11.64 49.97 38.62
N GLU A 355 -12.12 49.52 39.77
CA GLU A 355 -13.52 49.65 40.18
C GLU A 355 -13.66 50.19 41.60
N HIS A 356 -14.73 50.96 41.80
CA HIS A 356 -15.06 51.64 43.06
C HIS A 356 -16.41 51.13 43.56
N TRP A 357 -16.39 50.50 44.71
CA TRP A 357 -17.53 49.86 45.35
C TRP A 357 -17.78 50.52 46.70
N HIS A 358 -19.04 50.63 47.10
CA HIS A 358 -19.43 51.18 48.39
C HIS A 358 -20.70 50.50 48.89
N GLY A 359 -20.85 50.44 50.21
CA GLY A 359 -22.03 49.84 50.82
C GLY A 359 -22.03 49.98 52.32
N SER A 360 -22.84 49.16 52.98
CA SER A 360 -22.97 49.15 54.43
C SER A 360 -22.75 47.76 55.01
N ILE A 361 -22.13 47.69 56.18
CA ILE A 361 -21.93 46.48 56.98
C ILE A 361 -22.70 46.67 58.28
N THR A 362 -23.59 45.74 58.60
CA THR A 362 -24.33 45.74 59.86
C THR A 362 -23.63 44.80 60.84
N LEU A 363 -23.18 45.32 61.97
CA LEU A 363 -22.68 44.52 63.08
C LEU A 363 -23.84 44.26 64.04
N ILE A 364 -24.14 42.99 64.29
CA ILE A 364 -25.13 42.56 65.29
C ILE A 364 -24.48 41.67 66.35
N ARG A 365 -25.16 41.48 67.48
CA ARG A 365 -24.78 40.53 68.54
C ARG A 365 -26.03 39.93 69.16
#